data_AF-A0A4Y1VBC4-F1
#
_entry.id   AF-A0A4Y1VBC4-F1
#
_cell.length_a   1.000
_cell.length_b   1.000
_cell.length_c   1.000
_cell.angle_alpha   90.00
_cell.angle_beta   90.00
_cell.angle_gamma   90.00
#
_symmetry.space_group_name_H-M   'P 1'
#
loop_
_entity.id
_entity.type
_entity.pdbx_description
1 polymer ?
#
loop_
_entity_poly.entity_id
_entity_poly.type
_entity_poly.pdbx_seq_one_letter_code
_entity_poly.pdbx_strand_id
1 'polypeptide(L)'
;MQVYSVIVTRDAERKAKLAPAHFNQSMVRTAPVVLTFCIDLRRFSKWCEQRKAEPGYNNFEWFVTGAVDTLLVAQTFCVAAEEKGLGICYLGTTTYNPQMIVEALELPELVFPITTVTVGWPAEQPEQVDRLPLEAIVHEEVYHDYTPQDIDRLYAYKESLPENKQFILENNKETLAQVFTDVRYTKKDSEAMSENLWKIMKKQGF
;
A
#
# COMPACT_ATOMS: atom_id res chain seq x y z
N MET A 1 -21.33 3.68 -6.38
CA MET A 1 -21.02 2.24 -6.31
C MET A 1 -20.31 1.91 -5.00
N GLN A 2 -19.25 2.66 -4.65
CA GLN A 2 -18.45 2.44 -3.44
C GLN A 2 -17.92 1.00 -3.46
N VAL A 3 -16.99 0.72 -4.37
CA VAL A 3 -16.50 -0.65 -4.66
C VAL A 3 -15.35 -1.04 -3.73
N TYR A 4 -15.51 -0.69 -2.46
CA TYR A 4 -14.56 -0.97 -1.40
C TYR A 4 -15.25 -1.51 -0.14
N SER A 5 -14.47 -2.19 0.69
CA SER A 5 -14.82 -2.55 2.06
C SER A 5 -13.62 -2.33 2.98
N VAL A 6 -13.89 -2.02 4.25
CA VAL A 6 -12.84 -1.80 5.25
C VAL A 6 -13.03 -2.82 6.36
N ILE A 7 -12.02 -3.67 6.58
CA ILE A 7 -12.03 -4.66 7.65
C ILE A 7 -11.31 -4.07 8.85
N VAL A 8 -12.07 -3.87 9.92
CA VAL A 8 -11.58 -3.28 11.17
C VAL A 8 -11.09 -4.38 12.11
N THR A 9 -9.78 -4.50 12.26
CA THR A 9 -9.15 -5.51 13.12
C THR A 9 -8.67 -4.89 14.43
N ARG A 10 -9.36 -5.23 15.52
CA ARG A 10 -9.00 -4.82 16.90
C ARG A 10 -8.54 -5.98 17.76
N ASP A 11 -9.13 -7.14 17.53
CA ASP A 11 -8.87 -8.38 18.25
C ASP A 11 -7.40 -8.81 18.16
N ALA A 12 -6.84 -9.24 19.31
CA ALA A 12 -5.42 -9.58 19.43
C ALA A 12 -5.05 -10.84 18.64
N GLU A 13 -5.92 -11.85 18.62
CA GLU A 13 -5.67 -13.08 17.86
C GLU A 13 -5.75 -12.83 16.35
N ARG A 14 -6.71 -12.01 15.90
CA ARG A 14 -6.81 -11.60 14.49
C ARG A 14 -5.61 -10.75 14.06
N LYS A 15 -5.12 -9.83 14.90
CA LYS A 15 -3.84 -9.11 14.64
C LYS A 15 -2.66 -10.07 14.57
N ALA A 16 -2.61 -11.07 15.46
CA ALA A 16 -1.55 -12.09 15.42
C ALA A 16 -1.57 -12.91 14.13
N LYS A 17 -2.75 -13.21 13.57
CA LYS A 17 -2.91 -13.88 12.27
C LYS A 17 -2.47 -13.00 11.09
N LEU A 18 -2.67 -11.68 11.17
CA LEU A 18 -2.23 -10.73 10.12
C LEU A 18 -0.74 -10.41 10.18
N ALA A 19 -0.12 -10.47 11.35
CA ALA A 19 1.27 -10.03 11.54
C ALA A 19 2.26 -10.70 10.56
N PRO A 20 2.21 -12.02 10.30
CA PRO A 20 3.10 -12.65 9.32
C PRO A 20 2.95 -12.10 7.90
N ALA A 21 1.72 -11.78 7.47
CA ALA A 21 1.47 -11.20 6.14
C ALA A 21 2.10 -9.81 5.98
N HIS A 22 2.38 -9.13 7.09
CA HIS A 22 3.03 -7.83 7.15
C HIS A 22 4.48 -7.93 7.66
N PHE A 23 5.13 -9.08 7.46
CA PHE A 23 6.52 -9.33 7.86
C PHE A 23 6.80 -9.11 9.35
N ASN A 24 5.78 -9.34 10.19
CA ASN A 24 5.82 -9.14 11.64
C ASN A 24 6.22 -7.72 12.06
N GLN A 25 5.96 -6.71 11.22
CA GLN A 25 6.09 -5.30 11.63
C GLN A 25 5.27 -5.05 12.90
N SER A 26 5.93 -4.53 13.93
CA SER A 26 5.40 -4.46 15.30
C SER A 26 4.07 -3.71 15.38
N MET A 27 3.90 -2.67 14.55
CA MET A 27 2.71 -1.83 14.45
C MET A 27 1.41 -2.63 14.26
N VAL A 28 1.46 -3.78 13.58
CA VAL A 28 0.27 -4.64 13.38
C VAL A 28 -0.27 -5.17 14.71
N ARG A 29 0.62 -5.44 15.67
CA ARG A 29 0.25 -5.95 16.99
C ARG A 29 0.02 -4.82 17.99
N THR A 30 0.82 -3.76 17.92
CA THR A 30 0.82 -2.69 18.93
C THR A 30 -0.22 -1.61 18.67
N ALA A 31 -0.57 -1.32 17.42
CA ALA A 31 -1.62 -0.35 17.12
C ALA A 31 -2.97 -0.83 17.66
N PRO A 32 -3.80 0.05 18.25
CA PRO A 32 -5.12 -0.33 18.74
C PRO A 32 -6.05 -0.80 17.62
N VAL A 33 -5.84 -0.33 16.38
CA VAL A 33 -6.63 -0.74 15.21
C VAL A 33 -5.73 -0.99 14.00
N VAL A 34 -6.02 -2.07 13.27
CA VAL A 34 -5.48 -2.34 11.93
C VAL A 34 -6.65 -2.37 10.96
N LEU A 35 -6.59 -1.54 9.92
CA LEU A 35 -7.62 -1.42 8.90
C LEU A 35 -7.11 -1.99 7.58
N THR A 36 -7.73 -3.05 7.08
CA THR A 36 -7.43 -3.55 5.73
C THR A 36 -8.50 -3.02 4.77
N PHE A 37 -8.07 -2.21 3.82
CA PHE A 37 -8.92 -1.63 2.78
C PHE A 37 -8.88 -2.54 1.56
N CYS A 38 -10.05 -3.03 1.17
CA CYS A 38 -10.24 -3.99 0.10
C CYS A 38 -11.08 -3.41 -1.03
N ILE A 39 -10.79 -3.80 -2.26
CA ILE A 39 -11.79 -3.80 -3.34
C ILE A 39 -12.96 -4.67 -2.87
N ASP A 40 -14.19 -4.24 -3.11
CA ASP A 40 -15.41 -5.04 -2.91
C ASP A 40 -16.38 -4.80 -4.07
N LEU A 41 -16.19 -5.57 -5.14
CA LEU A 41 -17.15 -5.68 -6.23
C LEU A 41 -18.21 -6.74 -5.95
N ARG A 42 -17.94 -7.64 -5.00
CA ARG A 42 -18.87 -8.68 -4.56
C ARG A 42 -20.21 -8.09 -4.15
N ARG A 43 -20.20 -7.05 -3.31
CA ARG A 43 -21.43 -6.38 -2.84
C ARG A 43 -22.25 -5.84 -4.00
N PHE A 44 -21.58 -5.20 -4.97
CA PHE A 44 -22.25 -4.61 -6.11
C PHE A 44 -22.79 -5.67 -7.08
N SER A 45 -22.00 -6.71 -7.39
CA SER A 45 -22.43 -7.86 -8.19
C SER A 45 -23.66 -8.56 -7.59
N LYS A 46 -23.66 -8.79 -6.27
CA LYS A 46 -24.82 -9.36 -5.58
C LYS A 46 -26.07 -8.50 -5.70
N TRP A 47 -25.91 -7.18 -5.65
CA TRP A 47 -27.03 -6.26 -5.87
C TRP A 47 -27.55 -6.35 -7.31
N CYS A 48 -26.66 -6.41 -8.32
CA CYS A 48 -27.04 -6.61 -9.72
C CYS A 48 -27.85 -7.89 -9.91
N GLU A 49 -27.37 -9.02 -9.40
CA GLU A 49 -28.06 -10.31 -9.48
C GLU A 49 -29.47 -10.24 -8.84
N GLN A 50 -29.58 -9.63 -7.66
CA GLN A 50 -30.86 -9.40 -6.99
C GLN A 50 -31.77 -8.38 -7.70
N ARG A 51 -31.28 -7.70 -8.73
CA ARG A 51 -32.05 -6.79 -9.60
C ARG A 51 -32.15 -7.32 -11.03
N LYS A 52 -31.93 -8.62 -11.22
CA LYS A 52 -32.01 -9.30 -12.52
C LYS A 52 -31.09 -8.67 -13.57
N ALA A 53 -29.94 -8.16 -13.13
CA ALA A 53 -28.88 -7.64 -13.98
C ALA A 53 -27.68 -8.60 -13.96
N GLU A 54 -26.95 -8.64 -15.07
CA GLU A 54 -25.75 -9.47 -15.23
C GLU A 54 -24.49 -8.63 -14.93
N PRO A 55 -23.76 -8.91 -13.84
CA PRO A 55 -22.55 -8.17 -13.51
C PRO A 55 -21.38 -8.59 -14.41
N GLY A 56 -20.63 -7.60 -14.92
CA GLY A 56 -19.43 -7.79 -15.75
C GLY A 56 -18.18 -7.18 -15.12
N TYR A 57 -18.01 -7.35 -13.81
CA TYR A 57 -16.99 -6.66 -13.01
C TYR A 57 -15.81 -7.56 -12.61
N ASN A 58 -15.81 -8.81 -13.07
CA ASN A 58 -14.79 -9.83 -12.83
C ASN A 58 -13.66 -9.77 -13.86
N ASN A 59 -12.99 -8.62 -13.95
CA ASN A 59 -11.90 -8.39 -14.90
C ASN A 59 -10.94 -7.31 -14.40
N PHE A 60 -9.79 -7.21 -15.08
CA PHE A 60 -8.70 -6.31 -14.71
C PHE A 60 -9.06 -4.83 -14.74
N GLU A 61 -9.90 -4.37 -15.67
CA GLU A 61 -10.35 -2.98 -15.71
C GLU A 61 -11.09 -2.60 -14.42
N TRP A 62 -11.94 -3.51 -13.95
CA TRP A 62 -12.66 -3.34 -12.70
C TRP A 62 -11.80 -3.57 -11.46
N PHE A 63 -10.71 -4.34 -11.55
CA PHE A 63 -9.68 -4.38 -10.52
C PHE A 63 -9.01 -3.01 -10.34
N VAL A 64 -8.59 -2.37 -11.44
CA VAL A 64 -7.98 -1.03 -11.40
C VAL A 64 -8.97 -0.01 -10.85
N THR A 65 -10.21 0.00 -11.36
CA THR A 65 -11.29 0.87 -10.86
C THR A 65 -11.52 0.67 -9.35
N GLY A 66 -11.58 -0.58 -8.89
CA GLY A 66 -11.73 -0.93 -7.49
C GLY A 66 -10.57 -0.44 -6.63
N ALA A 67 -9.34 -0.61 -7.10
CA ALA A 67 -8.13 -0.18 -6.40
C ALA A 67 -8.11 1.35 -6.21
N VAL A 68 -8.49 2.11 -7.24
CA VAL A 68 -8.58 3.59 -7.16
C VAL A 68 -9.60 4.01 -6.09
N ASP A 69 -10.84 3.50 -6.13
CA ASP A 69 -11.89 3.85 -5.15
C ASP A 69 -11.44 3.50 -3.71
N THR A 70 -10.78 2.35 -3.56
CA THR A 70 -10.25 1.88 -2.26
C THR A 70 -9.14 2.77 -1.71
N LEU A 71 -8.19 3.20 -2.55
CA LEU A 71 -7.08 4.07 -2.14
C LEU A 71 -7.55 5.50 -1.82
N LEU A 72 -8.53 6.02 -2.56
CA LEU A 72 -9.13 7.32 -2.26
C LEU A 72 -9.76 7.35 -0.87
N VAL A 73 -10.49 6.30 -0.50
CA VAL A 73 -11.07 6.17 0.85
C VAL A 73 -9.99 5.96 1.91
N ALA A 74 -8.98 5.13 1.66
CA ALA A 74 -7.89 4.92 2.61
C ALA A 74 -7.16 6.24 2.92
N GLN A 75 -6.81 7.03 1.90
CA GLN A 75 -6.10 8.29 2.10
C GLN A 75 -6.99 9.34 2.76
N THR A 76 -8.28 9.42 2.39
CA THR A 76 -9.24 10.33 3.04
C THR A 76 -9.38 9.98 4.52
N PHE A 77 -9.42 8.68 4.87
CA PHE A 77 -9.42 8.23 6.25
C PHE A 77 -8.14 8.66 6.99
N CYS A 78 -6.95 8.46 6.39
CA CYS A 78 -5.68 8.82 7.01
C CYS A 78 -5.61 10.32 7.33
N VAL A 79 -5.97 11.18 6.37
CA VAL A 79 -6.04 12.64 6.59
C VAL A 79 -7.00 12.98 7.72
N ALA A 80 -8.20 12.38 7.75
CA ALA A 80 -9.17 12.61 8.81
C ALA A 80 -8.69 12.08 10.18
N ALA A 81 -7.94 10.97 10.21
CA ALA A 81 -7.38 10.41 11.44
C ALA A 81 -6.28 11.30 12.02
N GLU A 82 -5.35 11.77 11.19
CA GLU A 82 -4.28 12.70 11.58
C GLU A 82 -4.84 14.03 12.08
N GLU A 83 -5.88 14.57 11.42
CA GLU A 83 -6.61 15.76 11.87
C GLU A 83 -7.26 15.57 13.25
N LYS A 84 -7.56 14.33 13.64
CA LYS A 84 -8.06 13.97 14.98
C LYS A 84 -6.95 13.61 15.97
N GLY A 85 -5.69 13.84 15.62
CA GLY A 85 -4.53 13.59 16.47
C GLY A 85 -4.10 12.13 16.56
N LEU A 86 -4.57 11.27 15.65
CA LEU A 86 -4.09 9.89 15.53
C LEU A 86 -2.86 9.82 14.63
N GLY A 87 -1.98 8.85 14.88
CA GLY A 87 -0.92 8.46 13.97
C GLY A 87 -1.37 7.29 13.09
N ILE A 88 -0.91 7.29 11.84
CA ILE A 88 -1.16 6.22 10.87
C ILE A 88 0.13 5.68 10.29
N CYS A 89 0.09 4.44 9.79
CA CYS A 89 1.16 3.90 8.96
C CYS A 89 0.59 2.93 7.93
N TYR A 90 0.88 3.19 6.66
CA TYR A 90 0.57 2.30 5.55
C TYR A 90 1.51 1.10 5.52
N LEU A 91 0.94 -0.08 5.29
CA LEU A 91 1.68 -1.33 5.15
C LEU A 91 1.64 -1.79 3.68
N GLY A 92 2.68 -1.40 2.92
CA GLY A 92 2.87 -1.80 1.51
C GLY A 92 2.95 -3.32 1.31
N THR A 93 3.34 -4.05 2.36
CA THR A 93 3.31 -5.52 2.41
C THR A 93 1.95 -6.17 2.08
N THR A 94 0.85 -5.39 2.07
CA THR A 94 -0.48 -5.88 1.68
C THR A 94 -0.50 -6.52 0.29
N THR A 95 0.16 -5.89 -0.69
CA THR A 95 0.25 -6.43 -2.06
C THR A 95 1.37 -7.45 -2.25
N TYR A 96 2.27 -7.59 -1.25
CA TYR A 96 3.33 -8.62 -1.28
C TYR A 96 2.77 -9.98 -0.85
N ASN A 97 1.90 -9.98 0.16
CA ASN A 97 1.30 -11.19 0.74
C ASN A 97 -0.24 -11.22 0.65
N PRO A 98 -0.87 -10.94 -0.51
CA PRO A 98 -2.32 -10.83 -0.60
C PRO A 98 -3.01 -12.16 -0.28
N GLN A 99 -2.40 -13.31 -0.61
CA GLN A 99 -2.96 -14.63 -0.27
C GLN A 99 -3.15 -14.82 1.23
N MET A 100 -2.14 -14.43 2.03
CA MET A 100 -2.19 -14.59 3.48
C MET A 100 -3.26 -13.70 4.10
N ILE A 101 -3.45 -12.48 3.56
CA ILE A 101 -4.48 -11.55 4.02
C ILE A 101 -5.88 -12.05 3.62
N VAL A 102 -6.03 -12.53 2.38
CA VAL A 102 -7.26 -13.17 1.90
C VAL A 102 -7.67 -14.32 2.83
N GLU A 103 -6.73 -15.17 3.22
CA GLU A 103 -7.00 -16.28 4.14
C GLU A 103 -7.29 -15.82 5.57
N ALA A 104 -6.48 -14.91 6.12
CA ALA A 104 -6.61 -14.44 7.50
C ALA A 104 -7.93 -13.68 7.75
N LEU A 105 -8.40 -12.95 6.74
CA LEU A 105 -9.63 -12.14 6.77
C LEU A 105 -10.82 -12.83 6.09
N GLU A 106 -10.63 -14.07 5.61
CA GLU A 106 -11.69 -14.88 5.00
C GLU A 106 -12.35 -14.15 3.80
N LEU A 107 -11.53 -13.47 2.98
CA LEU A 107 -12.01 -12.62 1.89
C LEU A 107 -12.63 -13.47 0.76
N PRO A 108 -13.92 -13.28 0.44
CA PRO A 108 -14.57 -14.03 -0.62
C PRO A 108 -14.16 -13.52 -2.02
N GLU A 109 -14.56 -14.25 -3.05
CA GLU A 109 -14.43 -13.83 -4.45
C GLU A 109 -14.98 -12.41 -4.68
N LEU A 110 -14.29 -11.66 -5.53
CA LEU A 110 -14.48 -10.23 -5.85
C LEU A 110 -14.21 -9.27 -4.68
N VAL A 111 -13.49 -9.74 -3.67
CA VAL A 111 -12.93 -8.92 -2.59
C VAL A 111 -11.41 -9.11 -2.55
N PHE A 112 -10.65 -8.02 -2.68
CA PHE A 112 -9.19 -8.07 -2.79
C PHE A 112 -8.50 -7.00 -1.93
N PRO A 113 -7.50 -7.33 -1.09
CA PRO A 113 -6.85 -6.35 -0.22
C PRO A 113 -5.88 -5.46 -1.02
N ILE A 114 -6.01 -4.14 -0.90
CA ILE A 114 -5.17 -3.17 -1.63
C ILE A 114 -4.15 -2.52 -0.71
N THR A 115 -4.57 -2.16 0.50
CA THR A 115 -3.64 -1.62 1.49
C THR A 115 -4.13 -1.86 2.90
N THR A 116 -3.22 -1.76 3.86
CA THR A 116 -3.51 -1.89 5.28
C THR A 116 -2.94 -0.68 5.99
N VAL A 117 -3.71 -0.10 6.89
CA VAL A 117 -3.32 1.06 7.71
C VAL A 117 -3.40 0.65 9.17
N THR A 118 -2.29 0.80 9.89
CA THR A 118 -2.31 0.79 11.35
C THR A 118 -2.65 2.18 11.85
N VAL A 119 -3.48 2.29 12.88
CA VAL A 119 -3.92 3.60 13.43
C VAL A 119 -4.02 3.54 14.95
N GLY A 120 -3.54 4.60 15.61
CA GLY A 120 -3.56 4.73 17.06
C GLY A 120 -3.14 6.11 17.53
N TRP A 121 -3.11 6.31 18.84
CA TRP A 121 -2.53 7.51 19.41
C TRP A 121 -1.00 7.44 19.29
N PRO A 122 -0.33 8.47 18.76
CA PRO A 122 1.12 8.45 18.60
C PRO A 122 1.82 8.27 19.95
N ALA A 123 2.73 7.30 20.02
CA ALA A 123 3.69 7.16 21.13
C ALA A 123 5.05 7.82 20.82
N GLU A 124 5.19 8.34 19.60
CA GLU A 124 6.38 8.99 19.07
C GLU A 124 5.96 10.13 18.13
N GLN A 125 6.86 11.08 17.92
CA GLN A 125 6.73 12.18 16.97
C GLN A 125 8.03 12.27 16.16
N PRO A 126 8.18 11.45 15.10
CA PRO A 126 9.39 11.43 14.31
C PRO A 126 9.55 12.74 13.53
N GLU A 127 10.79 13.04 13.11
CA GLU A 127 11.04 14.15 12.20
C GLU A 127 10.39 13.88 10.83
N GLN A 128 9.97 14.95 10.17
CA GLN A 128 9.35 14.86 8.86
C GLN A 128 10.40 14.48 7.81
N VAL A 129 10.20 13.34 7.15
CA VAL A 129 11.05 12.91 6.03
C VAL A 129 10.90 13.83 4.82
N ASP A 130 11.96 13.91 4.02
CA ASP A 130 12.02 14.80 2.87
C ASP A 130 11.03 14.43 1.75
N ARG A 131 10.81 15.38 0.85
CA ARG A 131 10.10 15.19 -0.43
C ARG A 131 10.95 15.77 -1.54
N LEU A 132 10.78 15.22 -2.74
CA LEU A 132 11.38 15.81 -3.93
C LEU A 132 10.78 17.21 -4.18
N PRO A 133 11.54 18.11 -4.83
CA PRO A 133 11.03 19.38 -5.33
C PRO A 133 9.81 19.17 -6.24
N LEU A 134 8.92 20.17 -6.32
CA LEU A 134 7.65 20.06 -7.04
C LEU A 134 7.87 19.76 -8.54
N GLU A 135 8.90 20.35 -9.13
CA GLU A 135 9.28 20.17 -10.53
C GLU A 135 9.77 18.74 -10.86
N ALA A 136 10.02 17.90 -9.85
CA ALA A 136 10.31 16.48 -10.03
C ALA A 136 9.06 15.62 -10.25
N ILE A 137 7.87 16.19 -10.07
CA ILE A 137 6.60 15.44 -10.00
C ILE A 137 5.53 16.10 -10.87
N VAL A 138 5.47 17.43 -10.88
CA VAL A 138 4.48 18.19 -11.64
C VAL A 138 5.07 18.52 -13.02
N HIS A 139 4.36 18.09 -14.05
CA HIS A 139 4.68 18.39 -15.44
C HIS A 139 3.55 19.22 -16.06
N GLU A 140 3.91 20.26 -16.79
CA GLU A 140 2.95 21.09 -17.52
C GLU A 140 2.66 20.45 -18.89
N GLU A 141 1.37 20.22 -19.18
CA GLU A 141 0.82 19.66 -20.43
C GLU A 141 1.24 18.24 -20.81
N VAL A 142 2.54 17.96 -20.87
CA VAL A 142 3.13 16.69 -21.29
C VAL A 142 4.21 16.24 -20.32
N TYR A 143 4.47 14.93 -20.28
CA TYR A 143 5.58 14.39 -19.50
C TYR A 143 6.92 14.94 -20.03
N HIS A 144 7.73 15.49 -19.14
CA HIS A 144 9.08 15.97 -19.44
C HIS A 144 10.08 14.99 -18.86
N ASP A 145 10.88 14.37 -19.72
CA ASP A 145 11.85 13.37 -19.30
C ASP A 145 13.07 13.99 -18.62
N TYR A 146 13.76 13.21 -17.79
CA TYR A 146 14.84 13.69 -16.93
C TYR A 146 16.20 13.50 -17.58
N THR A 147 16.96 14.59 -17.70
CA THR A 147 18.39 14.48 -18.02
C THR A 147 19.18 14.01 -16.80
N PRO A 148 20.41 13.49 -16.97
CA PRO A 148 21.28 13.19 -15.84
C PRO A 148 21.47 14.39 -14.88
N GLN A 149 21.56 15.60 -15.44
CA GLN A 149 21.69 16.84 -14.66
C GLN A 149 20.43 17.15 -13.85
N ASP A 150 19.25 16.81 -14.37
CA ASP A 150 18.01 16.91 -13.59
C ASP A 150 18.02 15.94 -12.43
N ILE A 151 18.39 14.68 -12.64
CA ILE A 151 18.45 13.68 -11.56
C ILE A 151 19.41 14.14 -10.45
N ASP A 152 20.63 14.58 -10.80
CA ASP A 152 21.60 15.10 -9.84
C ASP A 152 21.00 16.26 -9.03
N ARG A 153 20.39 17.23 -9.72
CA ARG A 153 19.77 18.41 -9.08
C ARG A 153 18.59 18.04 -8.17
N LEU A 154 17.71 17.16 -8.62
CA LEU A 154 16.47 16.80 -7.92
C LEU A 154 16.73 15.95 -6.67
N TYR A 155 17.75 15.08 -6.72
CA TYR A 155 18.09 14.18 -5.62
C TYR A 155 19.20 14.71 -4.70
N ALA A 156 19.91 15.78 -5.07
CA ALA A 156 21.00 16.34 -4.26
C ALA A 156 20.61 16.60 -2.80
N TYR A 157 19.42 17.18 -2.55
CA TYR A 157 18.97 17.43 -1.18
C TYR A 157 18.77 16.12 -0.41
N LYS A 158 18.03 15.16 -0.99
CA LYS A 158 17.79 13.84 -0.39
C LYS A 158 19.10 13.14 -0.03
N GLU A 159 20.06 13.12 -0.94
CA GLU A 159 21.36 12.47 -0.73
C GLU A 159 22.27 13.22 0.25
N SER A 160 22.01 14.51 0.49
CA SER A 160 22.74 15.30 1.49
C SER A 160 22.36 14.96 2.94
N LEU A 161 21.17 14.40 3.15
CA LEU A 161 20.59 14.17 4.48
C LEU A 161 21.36 13.12 5.30
N PRO A 162 21.64 13.39 6.59
CA PRO A 162 22.38 12.46 7.46
C PRO A 162 21.78 11.05 7.52
N GLU A 163 20.45 10.94 7.60
CA GLU A 163 19.72 9.68 7.68
C GLU A 163 19.90 8.83 6.41
N ASN A 164 19.95 9.44 5.23
CA ASN A 164 20.17 8.72 3.97
C ASN A 164 21.64 8.27 3.85
N LYS A 165 22.60 9.10 4.28
CA LYS A 165 24.02 8.71 4.36
C LYS A 165 24.23 7.55 5.33
N GLN A 166 23.58 7.62 6.50
CA GLN A 166 23.61 6.54 7.47
C GLN A 166 22.99 5.26 6.90
N PHE A 167 21.87 5.37 6.20
CA PHE A 167 21.18 4.23 5.59
C PHE A 167 22.04 3.53 4.52
N ILE A 168 22.83 4.29 3.75
CA ILE A 168 23.83 3.74 2.82
C ILE A 168 24.90 2.93 3.57
N LEU A 169 25.48 3.51 4.62
CA LEU A 169 26.55 2.90 5.41
C LEU A 169 26.09 1.59 6.08
N GLU A 170 24.91 1.60 6.70
CA GLU A 170 24.35 0.42 7.39
C GLU A 170 24.03 -0.73 6.45
N ASN A 171 23.71 -0.43 5.19
CA ASN A 171 23.43 -1.45 4.17
C ASN A 171 24.67 -1.83 3.34
N ASN A 172 25.84 -1.29 3.69
CA ASN A 172 27.11 -1.54 3.00
C ASN A 172 27.00 -1.29 1.48
N LYS A 173 26.48 -0.12 1.10
CA LYS A 173 26.34 0.34 -0.29
C LYS A 173 27.14 1.62 -0.54
N GLU A 174 27.30 1.98 -1.80
CA GLU A 174 27.97 3.20 -2.23
C GLU A 174 26.98 4.36 -2.44
N THR A 175 25.76 4.05 -2.90
CA THR A 175 24.72 5.05 -3.19
C THR A 175 23.39 4.70 -2.54
N LEU A 176 22.54 5.71 -2.35
CA LEU A 176 21.20 5.51 -1.80
C LEU A 176 20.36 4.61 -2.73
N ALA A 177 20.48 4.81 -4.04
CA ALA A 177 19.79 4.01 -5.06
C ALA A 177 20.11 2.51 -4.93
N GLN A 178 21.37 2.14 -4.68
CA GLN A 178 21.77 0.75 -4.48
C GLN A 178 21.10 0.11 -3.26
N VAL A 179 20.81 0.87 -2.20
CA VAL A 179 20.06 0.33 -1.05
C VAL A 179 18.64 -0.07 -1.48
N PHE A 180 18.00 0.74 -2.33
CA PHE A 180 16.68 0.42 -2.86
C PHE A 180 16.72 -0.79 -3.82
N THR A 181 17.66 -0.83 -4.76
CA THR A 181 17.70 -1.87 -5.81
C THR A 181 18.24 -3.20 -5.33
N ASP A 182 19.15 -3.20 -4.35
CA ASP A 182 19.88 -4.40 -3.97
C ASP A 182 19.41 -4.99 -2.63
N VAL A 183 18.71 -4.20 -1.82
CA VAL A 183 18.27 -4.61 -0.47
C VAL A 183 16.77 -4.52 -0.31
N ARG A 184 16.18 -3.33 -0.52
CA ARG A 184 14.77 -3.08 -0.16
C ARG A 184 13.77 -3.65 -1.16
N TYR A 185 14.01 -3.43 -2.44
CA TYR A 185 13.11 -3.76 -3.55
C TYR A 185 13.91 -4.44 -4.65
N THR A 186 14.43 -5.63 -4.33
CA THR A 186 15.26 -6.36 -5.28
C THR A 186 14.47 -6.73 -6.52
N LYS A 187 15.15 -6.80 -7.67
CA LYS A 187 14.53 -7.25 -8.93
C LYS A 187 13.86 -8.62 -8.75
N LYS A 188 14.59 -9.56 -8.15
CA LYS A 188 14.11 -10.93 -7.90
C LYS A 188 12.81 -10.95 -7.09
N ASP A 189 12.77 -10.19 -6.00
CA ASP A 189 11.60 -10.16 -5.14
C ASP A 189 10.43 -9.44 -5.83
N SER A 190 10.70 -8.35 -6.55
CA SER A 190 9.68 -7.61 -7.31
C SER A 190 9.03 -8.47 -8.39
N GLU A 191 9.82 -9.27 -9.13
CA GLU A 191 9.31 -10.22 -10.13
C GLU A 191 8.46 -11.32 -9.48
N ALA A 192 8.95 -11.94 -8.40
CA ALA A 192 8.23 -12.99 -7.69
C ALA A 192 6.91 -12.47 -7.06
N MET A 193 6.93 -11.26 -6.49
CA MET A 193 5.75 -10.63 -5.92
C MET A 193 4.73 -10.26 -7.01
N SER A 194 5.19 -9.85 -8.19
CA SER A 194 4.31 -9.56 -9.33
C SER A 194 3.58 -10.81 -9.82
N GLU A 195 4.28 -11.93 -9.96
CA GLU A 195 3.66 -13.21 -10.32
C GLU A 195 2.64 -13.68 -9.27
N ASN A 196 3.00 -13.55 -7.99
CA ASN A 196 2.10 -13.88 -6.88
C ASN A 196 0.85 -13.00 -6.91
N LEU A 197 1.02 -11.67 -7.01
CA LEU A 197 -0.08 -10.70 -7.06
C LEU A 197 -1.05 -11.05 -8.20
N TRP A 198 -0.53 -11.27 -9.40
CA TRP A 198 -1.31 -11.67 -10.56
C TRP A 198 -2.10 -12.97 -10.34
N LYS A 199 -1.44 -13.99 -9.76
CA LYS A 199 -2.06 -15.27 -9.44
C LYS A 199 -3.22 -15.11 -8.45
N ILE A 200 -3.03 -14.33 -7.39
CA ILE A 200 -4.06 -14.17 -6.35
C ILE A 200 -5.21 -13.29 -6.85
N MET A 201 -4.91 -12.24 -7.63
CA MET A 201 -5.91 -11.41 -8.29
C MET A 201 -6.87 -12.29 -9.12
N LYS A 202 -6.32 -13.15 -9.98
CA LYS A 202 -7.11 -14.11 -10.77
C LYS A 202 -7.91 -15.08 -9.91
N LYS A 203 -7.32 -15.58 -8.82
CA LYS A 203 -8.01 -16.47 -7.88
C LYS A 203 -9.21 -15.80 -7.20
N GLN A 204 -9.14 -14.49 -6.95
CA GLN A 204 -10.24 -13.69 -6.41
C GLN A 204 -11.26 -13.26 -7.47
N GLY A 205 -11.13 -13.70 -8.73
CA GLY A 205 -12.11 -13.46 -9.79
C GLY A 205 -11.89 -12.17 -10.57
N PHE A 206 -10.67 -11.61 -10.56
CA PHE A 206 -10.31 -10.40 -11.31
C PHE A 206 -9.40 -10.69 -12.50
#